data_AF-A0A962ULQ5-F1
#
_entry.id   AF-A0A962ULQ5-F1
#
_cell.length_a   1.000
_cell.length_b   1.000
_cell.length_c   1.000
_cell.angle_alpha   90.00
_cell.angle_beta   90.00
_cell.angle_gamma   90.00
#
_symmetry.space_group_name_H-M   'P 1'
#
loop_
_entity.id
_entity.type
_entity.pdbx_description
1 polymer ?
#
loop_
_entity_poly.entity_id
_entity_poly.type
_entity_poly.pdbx_seq_one_letter_code
_entity_poly.pdbx_strand_id
1 'polypeptide(L)' 'MPFSLGVVMDPIATIKIHKDSTFAMLLEGQRRHCPIWYMEQNDLKLHDGRCIASMRELRVSDDPGGWFTFGEERTAPV' A
#
# COMPACT_ATOMS: atom_id res chain seq x y z
N MET A 1 -8.29 -9.72 -16.22
CA MET A 1 -6.98 -9.53 -15.58
C MET A 1 -7.24 -9.01 -14.18
N PRO A 2 -6.76 -9.66 -13.11
CA PRO A 2 -6.93 -9.09 -11.77
C PRO A 2 -6.10 -7.80 -11.70
N PHE A 3 -6.73 -6.69 -11.32
CA PHE A 3 -6.04 -5.43 -11.09
C PHE A 3 -5.37 -5.47 -9.71
N SER A 4 -4.13 -5.00 -9.60
CA SER A 4 -3.47 -4.74 -8.33
C SER A 4 -3.66 -3.27 -7.92
N LEU A 5 -3.75 -3.01 -6.62
CA LEU A 5 -3.88 -1.68 -6.06
C LEU A 5 -2.52 -1.19 -5.57
N GLY A 6 -2.00 -0.10 -6.15
CA GLY A 6 -0.87 0.63 -5.59
C GLY A 6 -1.36 1.81 -4.75
N VAL A 7 -0.79 2.01 -3.57
CA VAL A 7 -1.06 3.17 -2.71
C VAL A 7 0.24 3.87 -2.36
N VAL A 8 0.27 5.19 -2.58
CA VAL A 8 1.30 6.09 -2.05
C VAL A 8 0.64 6.90 -0.97
N MET A 9 1.11 6.78 0.27
CA MET A 9 0.54 7.52 1.40
C MET A 9 1.59 7.79 2.49
N ASP A 10 1.23 8.65 3.44
CA ASP A 10 2.00 8.83 4.67
C ASP A 10 2.18 7.49 5.43
N PRO A 11 3.15 7.39 6.35
CA PRO A 11 3.39 6.16 7.11
C PRO A 11 2.11 5.54 7.69
N ILE A 12 1.71 4.36 7.20
CA ILE A 12 0.47 3.68 7.62
C ILE A 12 0.46 3.35 9.12
N ALA A 13 1.64 3.28 9.74
CA ALA A 13 1.81 3.13 11.19
C ALA A 13 1.29 4.33 11.99
N THR A 14 1.08 5.49 11.36
CA THR A 14 0.74 6.76 12.04
C THR A 14 -0.72 7.17 11.89
N ILE A 15 -1.50 6.47 11.06
CA ILE A 15 -2.87 6.85 10.76
C ILE A 15 -3.83 6.50 11.90
N LYS A 16 -4.99 7.18 11.92
CA LYS A 16 -6.13 6.76 12.73
C LYS A 16 -7.11 6.02 11.84
N ILE A 17 -7.12 4.69 11.89
CA ILE A 17 -7.88 3.83 10.96
C ILE A 17 -9.38 4.19 10.84
N HIS A 18 -10.01 4.62 11.94
CA HIS A 18 -11.43 5.02 11.97
C HIS A 18 -11.72 6.40 11.37
N LYS A 19 -10.69 7.18 11.01
CA LYS A 19 -10.82 8.51 10.38
C LYS A 19 -10.16 8.58 9.01
N ASP A 20 -9.56 7.49 8.55
CA ASP A 20 -8.75 7.46 7.35
C ASP A 20 -9.53 6.81 6.20
N SER A 21 -9.88 7.63 5.21
CA SER A 21 -10.61 7.15 4.02
C SER A 21 -9.75 6.26 3.14
N THR A 22 -8.41 6.45 3.12
CA THR A 22 -7.50 5.56 2.41
C THR A 22 -7.58 4.16 3.01
N PHE A 23 -7.58 4.03 4.33
CA PHE A 23 -7.70 2.74 5.01
C PHE A 23 -8.99 1.99 4.63
N ALA A 24 -10.12 2.69 4.55
CA ALA A 24 -11.37 2.10 4.07
C ALA A 24 -11.26 1.56 2.63
N MET A 25 -10.53 2.26 1.75
CA MET A 25 -10.26 1.78 0.40
C MET A 25 -9.34 0.55 0.37
N LEU A 26 -8.36 0.47 1.27
CA LEU A 26 -7.48 -0.69 1.40
C LEU A 26 -8.26 -1.93 1.84
N LEU A 27 -9.15 -1.80 2.83
CA LEU A 27 -10.03 -2.88 3.25
C LEU A 27 -10.89 -3.40 2.09
N GLU A 28 -11.51 -2.49 1.33
CA GLU A 28 -12.31 -2.87 0.16
C GLU A 28 -11.48 -3.47 -0.98
N GLY A 29 -10.27 -2.98 -1.23
CA GLY A 29 -9.33 -3.57 -2.18
C GLY A 29 -9.00 -5.01 -1.83
N GLN A 30 -8.67 -5.26 -0.56
CA GLN A 30 -8.36 -6.60 -0.07
C GLN A 30 -9.59 -7.52 -0.12
N ARG A 31 -10.80 -7.01 0.20
CA ARG A 31 -12.07 -7.77 0.08
C ARG A 31 -12.37 -8.20 -1.35
N ARG A 32 -11.89 -7.45 -2.34
CA ARG A 32 -11.98 -7.78 -3.78
C ARG A 32 -10.87 -8.72 -4.23
N HIS A 33 -10.03 -9.21 -3.32
CA HIS A 33 -8.86 -10.04 -3.60
C HIS A 33 -7.83 -9.33 -4.51
N CYS A 34 -7.79 -8.00 -4.47
CA CYS A 34 -6.74 -7.23 -5.15
C CYS A 34 -5.46 -7.25 -4.29
N PRO A 35 -4.30 -7.65 -4.85
CA PRO A 35 -3.02 -7.42 -4.18
C PRO A 35 -2.81 -5.93 -3.96
N ILE A 36 -2.36 -5.56 -2.76
CA ILE A 36 -2.13 -4.16 -2.38
C ILE A 36 -0.62 -3.94 -2.23
N TRP A 37 -0.12 -2.90 -2.88
CA TRP A 37 1.28 -2.49 -2.85
C TRP A 37 1.39 -1.13 -2.18
N TYR A 38 2.10 -1.10 -1.06
CA TYR A 38 2.34 0.10 -0.27
C TYR A 38 3.67 0.75 -0.65
N MET A 39 3.64 2.07 -0.75
CA MET A 39 4.77 2.94 -1.00
C MET A 39 4.61 4.22 -0.17
N GLU A 40 5.73 4.79 0.27
CA GLU A 40 5.84 6.17 0.71
C GLU A 40 6.36 7.04 -0.44
N GLN A 41 6.27 8.37 -0.32
CA GLN A 41 6.78 9.27 -1.36
C GLN A 41 8.29 9.07 -1.65
N ASN A 42 9.06 8.75 -0.61
CA ASN A 42 10.51 8.50 -0.71
C ASN A 42 10.84 7.18 -1.43
N ASP A 43 9.87 6.29 -1.61
CA ASP A 43 10.07 5.02 -2.29
C ASP A 43 10.02 5.17 -3.82
N LEU A 44 9.47 6.28 -4.32
CA LEU A 44 9.36 6.60 -5.74
C LEU A 44 10.68 7.14 -6.28
N LYS A 45 11.12 6.61 -7.43
CA LYS A 45 12.36 6.99 -8.10
C LYS A 45 12.13 7.10 -9.60
N LEU A 46 12.86 8.02 -10.24
CA LEU A 46 12.93 8.11 -11.70
C LEU A 46 14.24 7.48 -12.16
N HIS A 47 14.15 6.41 -12.95
CA HIS A 47 15.31 5.72 -13.52
C HIS A 47 15.14 5.64 -15.05
N ASP A 48 16.06 6.24 -15.80
CA ASP A 48 16.02 6.32 -17.28
C ASP A 48 14.67 6.78 -17.84
N GLY A 49 14.07 7.81 -17.21
CA GLY A 49 12.76 8.35 -17.62
C GLY A 49 11.57 7.45 -17.28
N ARG A 50 11.77 6.36 -16.54
CA ARG A 50 10.70 5.48 -16.04
C ARG A 50 10.54 5.64 -14.53
N CYS A 51 9.28 5.76 -14.08
CA CYS A 51 8.97 5.73 -12.65
C CYS A 51 9.07 4.29 -12.15
N ILE A 52 9.89 4.09 -11.13
CA ILE A 52 10.00 2.84 -10.39
C ILE A 52 9.74 3.12 -8.91
N ALA A 53 9.28 2.13 -8.16
CA ALA A 53 9.11 2.26 -6.72
C ALA A 53 9.61 1.02 -5.99
N SER A 54 10.07 1.25 -4.75
CA SER A 54 10.27 0.17 -3.77
C SER A 54 8.92 -0.06 -3.09
N MET A 55 8.29 -1.20 -3.35
CA MET A 55 6.92 -1.51 -2.93
C MET A 55 6.94 -2.65 -1.93
N ARG A 56 6.11 -2.58 -0.89
CA ARG A 56 5.86 -3.69 0.04
C ARG A 56 4.45 -4.22 -0.15
N GLU A 57 4.27 -5.54 -0.17
CA GLU A 57 2.91 -6.11 -0.11
C GLU A 57 2.27 -5.67 1.20
N LEU A 58 1.05 -5.16 1.13
CA LEU A 58 0.31 -4.66 2.29
C LEU A 58 -0.91 -5.53 2.54
N ARG A 59 -1.05 -5.99 3.80
CA ARG A 59 -2.29 -6.54 4.32
C ARG A 59 -2.81 -5.66 5.42
N VAL A 60 -4.12 -5.43 5.43
CA VAL A 60 -4.79 -4.60 6.44
C VAL A 60 -5.91 -5.37 7.14
N SER A 61 -6.16 -5.02 8.38
CA SER A 61 -7.24 -5.56 9.22
C SER A 61 -7.85 -4.44 10.03
N ASP A 62 -9.17 -4.44 10.20
CA ASP A 62 -9.86 -3.47 11.06
C ASP A 62 -9.68 -3.85 12.54
N ASP A 63 -8.43 -3.84 13.00
CA ASP A 63 -8.02 -4.15 14.36
C ASP A 63 -7.04 -3.06 14.85
N PRO A 64 -7.45 -2.19 15.80
CA PRO A 64 -6.57 -1.21 16.41
C PRO A 64 -5.33 -1.80 17.11
N GLY A 65 -5.32 -3.09 17.46
CA GLY A 65 -4.17 -3.79 18.03
C GLY A 65 -3.10 -4.19 17.00
N GLY A 66 -3.43 -4.12 15.71
CA GLY A 66 -2.56 -4.49 14.61
C GLY A 66 -3.31 -4.38 13.28
N TRP A 67 -3.30 -3.19 12.67
CA TRP A 67 -4.11 -2.89 11.49
C TRP A 67 -3.40 -3.07 10.15
N PHE A 68 -2.10 -3.37 10.17
CA PHE A 68 -1.33 -3.60 8.96
C PHE A 68 -0.18 -4.57 9.18
N THR A 69 0.20 -5.27 8.10
CA THR A 69 1.44 -6.05 8.01
C THR A 69 2.07 -5.85 6.64
N PHE A 70 3.39 -5.87 6.60
CA PHE A 70 4.15 -5.82 5.35
C PHE A 70 4.65 -7.22 4.98
N GLY A 71 4.51 -7.57 3.71
CA GLY A 71 5.18 -8.70 3.09
C GLY A 71 6.55 -8.31 2.54
N GLU A 72 7.01 -9.07 1.54
CA GLU A 72 8.30 -8.82 0.89
C GLU A 72 8.32 -7.47 0.18
N GLU A 73 9.48 -6.81 0.27
CA GLU A 73 9.79 -5.61 -0.50
C GLU A 73 10.28 -6.00 -1.89
N ARG A 74 9.80 -5.29 -2.91
CA ARG A 74 10.27 -5.44 -4.28
C ARG A 74 10.39 -4.09 -4.97
N THR A 75 11.39 -3.92 -5.82
CA THR A 75 11.47 -2.78 -6.72
C THR A 75 10.83 -3.13 -8.06
N ALA A 76 9.85 -2.34 -8.50
CA ALA A 76 9.14 -2.57 -9.76
C ALA A 76 8.73 -1.23 -10.41
N PRO A 77 8.44 -1.22 -11.72
CA PRO A 77 7.74 -0.11 -12.36
C PRO A 77 6.38 0.13 -11.70
N VAL A 78 5.99 1.41 -11.60
CA VAL A 78 4.69 1.85 -11.07
C VAL A 78 3.64 1.86 -12.18
#